data_AF-A0A5C4Y527-F1
#
_entry.id   AF-A0A5C4Y527-F1
#
_cell.length_a   1.000
_cell.length_b   1.000
_cell.length_c   1.000
_cell.angle_alpha   90.00
_cell.angle_beta   90.00
_cell.angle_gamma   90.00
#
_symmetry.space_group_name_H-M   'P 1'
#
loop_
_entity.id
_entity.type
_entity.pdbx_description
1 polymer ?
#
loop_
_entity_poly.entity_id
_entity_poly.type
_entity_poly.pdbx_seq_one_letter_code
_entity_poly.pdbx_strand_id
1 'polypeptide(L)'
;MKIRKTQARAKPEKTRASDLDVALRLRREDALPAAPAQATQAPVQPGQQTQASADVPRQAQEQKASAEFRRRQEHQSAGGRRGRVAPEQHTPTTGRFFYALNVPASVTGPLSEAQRKLKGNWRITTREQMHVTLCYLPSVPLARVAELKALGTRLTQTLGPLDVRLRGTGYFPNEGSPRVWFVKVEAEGLDELAAALRAGVQALGIETEELSFKAHITLARKKGPAPRLPPLLFDLGWTAGGATLQRSHLQKTGPVYEQVGTFRFQAPAQSQPAAPPGEDSPHSTHHPDANSPSPAPSPEAQEPS
;
A
#
# COMPACT_ATOMS: atom_id res chain seq x y z
N MET A 1 -32.81 -20.19 -46.54
CA MET A 1 -32.30 -20.80 -45.29
C MET A 1 -30.78 -20.61 -45.22
N LYS A 2 -30.34 -19.82 -44.21
CA LYS A 2 -29.00 -19.75 -43.57
C LYS A 2 -27.77 -19.32 -44.41
N ILE A 3 -27.57 -18.01 -44.43
CA ILE A 3 -26.30 -17.30 -44.67
C ILE A 3 -25.46 -17.41 -43.38
N ARG A 4 -24.22 -17.92 -43.44
CA ARG A 4 -23.24 -17.85 -42.33
C ARG A 4 -22.28 -16.70 -42.59
N LYS A 5 -22.43 -15.62 -41.83
CA LYS A 5 -21.53 -14.47 -41.73
C LYS A 5 -20.31 -14.88 -40.89
N THR A 6 -19.13 -14.90 -41.49
CA THR A 6 -17.85 -15.03 -40.77
C THR A 6 -17.38 -13.63 -40.42
N GLN A 7 -17.52 -13.21 -39.15
CA GLN A 7 -16.89 -11.99 -38.67
C GLN A 7 -15.48 -12.30 -38.16
N ALA A 8 -14.50 -11.62 -38.74
CA ALA A 8 -13.12 -11.59 -38.30
C ALA A 8 -13.02 -10.89 -36.93
N ARG A 9 -12.35 -11.55 -35.99
CA ARG A 9 -12.06 -11.01 -34.65
C ARG A 9 -10.80 -10.14 -34.76
N ALA A 10 -10.97 -8.83 -34.64
CA ALA A 10 -9.84 -7.89 -34.54
C ALA A 10 -9.04 -8.17 -33.25
N LYS A 11 -7.71 -8.18 -33.40
CA LYS A 11 -6.72 -8.47 -32.36
C LYS A 11 -6.46 -7.16 -31.58
N PRO A 12 -6.45 -7.14 -30.23
CA PRO A 12 -6.11 -5.93 -29.50
C PRO A 12 -4.62 -5.63 -29.67
N GLU A 13 -4.35 -4.39 -30.05
CA GLU A 13 -3.03 -3.84 -30.29
C GLU A 13 -2.27 -3.74 -28.96
N LYS A 14 -1.06 -4.32 -28.91
CA LYS A 14 -0.18 -4.26 -27.73
C LYS A 14 0.36 -2.84 -27.60
N THR A 15 0.02 -2.14 -26.52
CA THR A 15 0.75 -0.94 -26.11
C THR A 15 2.20 -1.34 -25.90
N ARG A 16 3.11 -0.79 -26.71
CA ARG A 16 4.52 -1.18 -26.68
C ARG A 16 5.15 -0.71 -25.37
N ALA A 17 5.99 -1.57 -24.78
CA ALA A 17 6.84 -1.28 -23.63
C ALA A 17 7.71 0.00 -23.76
N SER A 18 7.80 0.58 -24.95
CA SER A 18 8.55 1.82 -25.23
C SER A 18 7.99 3.06 -24.54
N ASP A 19 6.67 3.17 -24.35
CA ASP A 19 6.08 4.45 -23.94
C ASP A 19 6.23 4.70 -22.43
N LEU A 20 6.26 3.63 -21.64
CA LEU A 20 6.53 3.69 -20.20
C LEU A 20 8.01 4.01 -19.92
N ASP A 21 8.92 3.44 -20.70
CA ASP A 21 10.37 3.64 -20.58
C ASP A 21 10.77 5.07 -21.01
N VAL A 22 10.12 5.62 -22.04
CA VAL A 22 10.34 7.00 -22.52
C VAL A 22 9.81 8.05 -21.53
N ALA A 23 8.65 7.81 -20.91
CA ALA A 23 8.10 8.73 -19.90
C ALA A 23 8.97 8.80 -18.62
N LEU A 24 9.70 7.73 -18.30
CA LEU A 24 10.55 7.65 -17.10
C LEU A 24 12.00 8.11 -17.32
N ARG A 25 12.53 8.09 -18.56
CA ARG A 25 13.94 8.45 -18.87
C ARG A 25 14.24 9.95 -18.89
N LEU A 26 13.25 10.82 -19.09
CA LEU A 26 13.47 12.26 -19.36
C LEU A 26 13.94 13.13 -18.16
N ARG A 27 14.35 12.57 -17.01
CA ARG A 27 14.69 13.38 -15.81
C ARG A 27 15.97 12.99 -15.06
N ARG A 28 16.87 12.22 -15.68
CA ARG A 28 18.03 11.66 -14.96
C ARG A 28 19.31 12.50 -15.02
N GLU A 29 19.31 13.65 -15.68
CA GLU A 29 20.53 14.44 -15.88
C GLU A 29 20.41 15.80 -15.19
N ASP A 30 20.80 15.85 -13.91
CA ASP A 30 21.55 16.99 -13.36
C ASP A 30 22.21 16.55 -12.04
N ALA A 31 23.53 16.51 -12.06
CA ALA A 31 24.40 15.96 -11.01
C ALA A 31 24.96 17.06 -10.09
N LEU A 32 25.17 16.75 -8.81
CA LEU A 32 25.97 17.53 -7.85
C LEU A 32 26.76 16.60 -6.90
N PRO A 33 27.88 17.06 -6.29
CA PRO A 33 29.03 16.24 -5.93
C PRO A 33 29.09 15.76 -4.47
N ALA A 34 30.07 14.87 -4.24
CA ALA A 34 30.35 14.08 -3.03
C ALA A 34 30.82 14.88 -1.80
N ALA A 35 30.57 14.30 -0.61
CA ALA A 35 31.10 14.74 0.69
C ALA A 35 31.85 13.59 1.43
N PRO A 36 32.83 13.91 2.32
CA PRO A 36 33.83 12.96 2.79
C PRO A 36 33.57 12.36 4.19
N ALA A 37 34.53 11.51 4.62
CA ALA A 37 34.42 10.42 5.60
C ALA A 37 34.61 10.75 7.10
N GLN A 38 33.95 9.90 7.88
CA GLN A 38 34.19 9.29 9.21
C GLN A 38 35.34 9.75 10.14
N ALA A 39 35.04 9.76 11.44
CA ALA A 39 36.01 9.71 12.54
C ALA A 39 35.62 8.65 13.60
N THR A 40 36.65 7.96 14.06
CA THR A 40 36.72 6.74 14.88
C THR A 40 36.78 7.04 16.38
N GLN A 41 36.32 6.14 17.26
CA GLN A 41 36.74 6.08 18.67
C GLN A 41 36.99 4.63 19.16
N ALA A 42 38.03 4.50 19.99
CA ALA A 42 38.64 3.28 20.53
C ALA A 42 38.47 3.20 22.09
N PRO A 43 38.84 2.10 22.77
CA PRO A 43 38.13 1.55 23.94
C PRO A 43 38.74 1.85 25.33
N VAL A 44 38.00 1.51 26.40
CA VAL A 44 38.39 1.61 27.82
C VAL A 44 38.54 0.22 28.46
N GLN A 45 39.60 0.01 29.24
CA GLN A 45 39.98 -1.22 29.96
C GLN A 45 39.47 -1.29 31.42
N PRO A 46 39.50 -2.48 32.08
CA PRO A 46 38.85 -2.74 33.38
C PRO A 46 39.81 -2.73 34.59
N GLY A 47 39.26 -2.51 35.80
CA GLY A 47 39.98 -2.46 37.09
C GLY A 47 39.39 -3.41 38.15
N GLN A 48 40.23 -3.81 39.11
CA GLN A 48 40.22 -5.06 39.90
C GLN A 48 39.37 -5.10 41.20
N GLN A 49 39.27 -6.33 41.72
CA GLN A 49 38.67 -6.83 42.97
C GLN A 49 39.28 -6.27 44.27
N THR A 50 38.53 -6.34 45.37
CA THR A 50 39.05 -6.81 46.68
C THR A 50 37.95 -7.45 47.54
N GLN A 51 38.34 -8.49 48.27
CA GLN A 51 37.55 -9.29 49.22
C GLN A 51 37.61 -8.72 50.65
N ALA A 52 36.57 -8.94 51.46
CA ALA A 52 36.70 -9.17 52.92
C ALA A 52 35.41 -9.78 53.50
N SER A 53 35.57 -10.84 54.29
CA SER A 53 34.53 -11.60 54.98
C SER A 53 34.33 -11.09 56.41
N ALA A 54 33.09 -11.08 56.92
CA ALA A 54 32.80 -11.24 58.36
C ALA A 54 31.31 -11.55 58.60
N ASP A 55 31.07 -12.65 59.34
CA ASP A 55 29.79 -13.18 59.81
C ASP A 55 29.02 -12.22 60.72
N VAL A 56 27.71 -12.07 60.45
CA VAL A 56 26.70 -11.47 61.36
C VAL A 56 25.40 -12.27 61.20
N PRO A 57 24.71 -12.69 62.28
CA PRO A 57 23.53 -13.55 62.17
C PRO A 57 22.34 -12.85 61.49
N ARG A 58 21.77 -13.54 60.48
CA ARG A 58 20.73 -13.07 59.53
C ARG A 58 19.50 -12.37 60.13
N GLN A 59 19.13 -12.62 61.38
CA GLN A 59 17.88 -12.07 61.95
C GLN A 59 17.97 -10.59 62.36
N ALA A 60 19.16 -10.04 62.61
CA ALA A 60 19.32 -8.63 63.00
C ALA A 60 19.30 -7.65 61.81
N GLN A 61 19.50 -8.14 60.58
CA GLN A 61 19.56 -7.31 59.36
C GLN A 61 18.16 -7.06 58.76
N GLU A 62 17.22 -8.01 58.91
CA GLU A 62 15.85 -7.89 58.39
C GLU A 62 14.98 -6.90 59.18
N GLN A 63 15.23 -6.76 60.48
CA GLN A 63 14.45 -5.85 61.35
C GLN A 63 14.85 -4.37 61.16
N LYS A 64 16.13 -4.07 60.91
CA LYS A 64 16.60 -2.71 60.57
C LYS A 64 16.17 -2.27 59.16
N ALA A 65 16.25 -3.16 58.16
CA ALA A 65 15.80 -2.86 56.80
C ALA A 65 14.29 -2.56 56.72
N SER A 66 13.48 -3.22 57.56
CA SER A 66 12.03 -3.00 57.61
C SER A 66 11.62 -1.69 58.28
N ALA A 67 12.40 -1.20 59.26
CA ALA A 67 12.14 0.08 59.93
C ALA A 67 12.54 1.29 59.05
N GLU A 68 13.65 1.21 58.33
CA GLU A 68 14.07 2.26 57.38
C GLU A 68 13.15 2.36 56.16
N PHE A 69 12.61 1.23 55.69
CA PHE A 69 11.63 1.19 54.61
C PHE A 69 10.31 1.88 55.00
N ARG A 70 9.84 1.65 56.23
CA ARG A 70 8.60 2.25 56.75
C ARG A 70 8.75 3.77 56.95
N ARG A 71 9.90 4.23 57.44
CA ARG A 71 10.22 5.68 57.57
C ARG A 71 10.36 6.40 56.23
N ARG A 72 10.88 5.73 55.18
CA ARG A 72 10.94 6.31 53.81
C ARG A 72 9.57 6.43 53.16
N GLN A 73 8.65 5.49 53.42
CA GLN A 73 7.29 5.59 52.90
C GLN A 73 6.49 6.73 53.55
N GLU A 74 6.65 6.94 54.86
CA GLU A 74 5.94 8.01 55.60
C GLU A 74 6.40 9.42 55.22
N HIS A 75 7.65 9.60 54.79
CA HIS A 75 8.14 10.89 54.28
C HIS A 75 7.78 11.18 52.80
N GLN A 76 7.32 10.18 52.03
CA GLN A 76 6.87 10.39 50.65
C GLN A 76 5.36 10.68 50.53
N SER A 77 4.58 10.42 51.59
CA SER A 77 3.12 10.67 51.60
C SER A 77 2.71 12.09 52.02
N ALA A 78 3.66 12.99 52.29
CA ALA A 78 3.41 14.39 52.66
C ALA A 78 3.95 15.43 51.64
N GLY A 79 4.11 15.04 50.37
CA GLY A 79 4.46 15.94 49.26
C GLY A 79 3.23 16.33 48.45
N GLY A 80 2.87 17.60 48.46
CA GLY A 80 1.60 18.14 47.96
C GLY A 80 1.21 17.79 46.52
N ARG A 81 -0.09 17.97 46.28
CA ARG A 81 -0.76 17.92 44.97
C ARG A 81 -0.08 18.85 43.95
N ARG A 82 1.00 18.40 43.32
CA ARG A 82 1.37 18.86 41.98
C ARG A 82 0.52 18.06 41.02
N GLY A 83 -0.33 18.77 40.28
CA GLY A 83 -1.19 18.18 39.26
C GLY A 83 -0.38 17.17 38.44
N ARG A 84 -0.88 15.94 38.37
CA ARG A 84 -0.40 14.96 37.41
C ARG A 84 -0.70 15.55 36.03
N VAL A 85 0.27 16.23 35.45
CA VAL A 85 0.20 16.61 34.04
C VAL A 85 -0.06 15.31 33.31
N ALA A 86 -1.20 15.23 32.61
CA ALA A 86 -1.53 14.09 31.78
C ALA A 86 -0.30 13.78 30.92
N PRO A 87 0.08 12.50 30.72
CA PRO A 87 1.23 12.20 29.88
C PRO A 87 1.00 12.89 28.55
N GLU A 88 1.87 13.85 28.21
CA GLU A 88 1.86 14.48 26.89
C GLU A 88 1.76 13.35 25.89
N GLN A 89 0.67 13.33 25.12
CA GLN A 89 0.48 12.34 24.08
C GLN A 89 1.59 12.59 23.08
N HIS A 90 2.68 11.81 23.20
CA HIS A 90 3.84 11.89 22.34
C HIS A 90 3.37 11.46 20.94
N THR A 91 2.86 12.42 20.18
CA THR A 91 2.42 12.20 18.81
C THR A 91 3.70 11.93 18.04
N PRO A 92 3.89 10.71 17.50
CA PRO A 92 5.14 10.39 16.86
C PRO A 92 5.32 11.34 15.67
N THR A 93 6.47 12.02 15.62
CA THR A 93 6.80 12.98 14.56
C THR A 93 7.02 12.29 13.21
N THR A 94 7.27 10.98 13.23
CA THR A 94 7.41 10.11 12.05
C THR A 94 6.41 8.95 12.08
N GLY A 95 6.16 8.36 10.90
CA GLY A 95 5.31 7.20 10.75
C GLY A 95 5.88 6.18 9.76
N ARG A 96 5.38 4.95 9.84
CA ARG A 96 5.67 3.87 8.88
C ARG A 96 4.62 3.90 7.78
N PHE A 97 5.05 3.99 6.54
CA PHE A 97 4.15 4.02 5.39
C PHE A 97 4.56 2.99 4.35
N PHE A 98 3.66 2.68 3.44
CA PHE A 98 3.99 1.92 2.25
C PHE A 98 2.98 2.15 1.13
N TYR A 99 3.46 2.09 -0.11
CA TYR A 99 2.58 1.99 -1.27
C TYR A 99 2.21 0.52 -1.50
N ALA A 100 0.96 0.26 -1.86
CA ALA A 100 0.48 -1.08 -2.12
C ALA A 100 -0.60 -1.17 -3.20
N LEU A 101 -0.77 -2.36 -3.78
CA LEU A 101 -1.99 -2.75 -4.46
C LEU A 101 -2.94 -3.44 -3.49
N ASN A 102 -4.21 -3.02 -3.51
CA ASN A 102 -5.27 -3.68 -2.76
C ASN A 102 -5.63 -5.01 -3.46
N VAL A 103 -5.93 -6.03 -2.65
CA VAL A 103 -6.31 -7.37 -3.14
C VAL A 103 -7.81 -7.56 -2.93
N PRO A 104 -8.60 -7.86 -3.97
CA PRO A 104 -10.04 -7.98 -3.84
C PRO A 104 -10.46 -9.26 -3.09
N ALA A 105 -11.70 -9.27 -2.59
CA ALA A 105 -12.27 -10.40 -1.85
C ALA A 105 -12.28 -11.71 -2.66
N SER A 106 -12.42 -11.63 -3.99
CA SER A 106 -12.33 -12.78 -4.91
C SER A 106 -10.97 -13.49 -4.86
N VAL A 107 -9.92 -12.81 -4.42
CA VAL A 107 -8.57 -13.36 -4.28
C VAL A 107 -8.24 -13.63 -2.81
N THR A 108 -8.56 -12.72 -1.88
CA THR A 108 -8.25 -12.92 -0.45
C THR A 108 -9.05 -14.07 0.18
N GLY A 109 -10.27 -14.35 -0.31
CA GLY A 109 -11.07 -15.49 0.11
C GLY A 109 -10.35 -16.83 -0.10
N PRO A 110 -10.06 -17.24 -1.34
CA PRO A 110 -9.31 -18.47 -1.62
C PRO A 110 -7.93 -18.56 -0.95
N LEU A 111 -7.20 -17.44 -0.82
CA LEU A 111 -5.94 -17.41 -0.08
C LEU A 111 -6.14 -17.71 1.41
N SER A 112 -7.20 -17.17 2.00
CA SER A 112 -7.60 -17.44 3.38
C SER A 112 -8.01 -18.91 3.57
N GLU A 113 -8.66 -19.53 2.59
CA GLU A 113 -8.95 -20.96 2.60
C GLU A 113 -7.66 -21.79 2.64
N ALA A 114 -6.65 -21.41 1.85
CA ALA A 114 -5.36 -22.10 1.84
C ALA A 114 -4.59 -21.95 3.16
N GLN A 115 -4.72 -20.81 3.86
CA GLN A 115 -4.10 -20.60 5.18
C GLN A 115 -4.57 -21.61 6.23
N ARG A 116 -5.78 -22.17 6.11
CA ARG A 116 -6.26 -23.22 7.06
C ARG A 116 -5.42 -24.49 7.06
N LYS A 117 -4.62 -24.73 6.00
CA LYS A 117 -3.72 -25.87 5.93
C LYS A 117 -2.50 -25.71 6.85
N LEU A 118 -2.19 -24.48 7.28
CA LEU A 118 -1.05 -24.19 8.14
C LEU A 118 -1.21 -24.88 9.50
N LYS A 119 -0.10 -25.43 10.00
CA LYS A 119 0.01 -26.06 11.32
C LYS A 119 1.13 -25.40 12.12
N GLY A 120 1.04 -25.44 13.44
CA GLY A 120 2.06 -24.88 14.34
C GLY A 120 2.03 -23.35 14.41
N ASN A 121 3.17 -22.76 14.74
CA ASN A 121 3.25 -21.35 15.14
C ASN A 121 3.36 -20.37 13.95
N TRP A 122 2.39 -20.41 13.06
CA TRP A 122 2.19 -19.40 12.02
C TRP A 122 1.21 -18.33 12.49
N ARG A 123 1.62 -17.07 12.39
CA ARG A 123 0.71 -15.93 12.51
C ARG A 123 0.14 -15.63 11.13
N ILE A 124 -1.18 -15.77 11.01
CA ILE A 124 -1.93 -15.55 9.78
C ILE A 124 -2.01 -14.05 9.45
N THR A 125 -1.84 -13.70 8.18
CA THR A 125 -2.20 -12.38 7.65
C THR A 125 -3.71 -12.36 7.39
N THR A 126 -4.44 -11.42 7.99
CA THR A 126 -5.91 -11.33 7.77
C THR A 126 -6.23 -10.87 6.35
N ARG A 127 -7.47 -11.06 5.90
CA ARG A 127 -7.88 -10.69 4.54
C ARG A 127 -7.69 -9.19 4.27
N GLU A 128 -7.94 -8.37 5.27
CA GLU A 128 -7.81 -6.91 5.24
C GLU A 128 -6.34 -6.47 5.21
N GLN A 129 -5.44 -7.31 5.70
CA GLN A 129 -4.00 -7.07 5.67
C GLN A 129 -3.33 -7.60 4.41
N MET A 130 -4.01 -8.40 3.56
CA MET A 130 -3.44 -8.92 2.32
C MET A 130 -3.29 -7.81 1.28
N HIS A 131 -2.05 -7.55 0.88
CA HIS A 131 -1.71 -6.54 -0.12
C HIS A 131 -0.43 -6.92 -0.86
N VAL A 132 -0.19 -6.30 -2.01
CA VAL A 132 1.12 -6.33 -2.69
C VAL A 132 1.86 -5.05 -2.32
N THR A 133 2.91 -5.14 -1.50
CA THR A 133 3.72 -3.98 -1.12
C THR A 133 4.61 -3.56 -2.27
N LEU A 134 4.50 -2.31 -2.75
CA LEU A 134 5.31 -1.76 -3.85
C LEU A 134 6.57 -1.07 -3.33
N CYS A 135 6.46 -0.28 -2.27
CA CYS A 135 7.57 0.45 -1.66
C CYS A 135 7.29 0.67 -0.17
N TYR A 136 8.15 0.15 0.71
CA TYR A 136 8.06 0.32 2.16
C TYR A 136 8.92 1.48 2.66
N LEU A 137 8.36 2.25 3.60
CA LEU A 137 8.89 3.51 4.12
C LEU A 137 8.94 3.43 5.65
N PRO A 138 10.08 3.04 6.26
CA PRO A 138 10.16 2.73 7.69
C PRO A 138 10.01 3.96 8.59
N SER A 139 10.39 5.16 8.11
CA SER A 139 10.35 6.39 8.89
C SER A 139 10.11 7.60 7.98
N VAL A 140 8.89 8.13 8.00
CA VAL A 140 8.50 9.32 7.23
C VAL A 140 8.02 10.40 8.19
N PRO A 141 8.58 11.62 8.17
CA PRO A 141 8.03 12.75 8.92
C PRO A 141 6.58 13.02 8.51
N LEU A 142 5.67 13.15 9.48
CA LEU A 142 4.22 13.26 9.19
C LEU A 142 3.88 14.50 8.33
N ALA A 143 4.66 15.57 8.45
CA ALA A 143 4.52 16.77 7.61
C ALA A 143 4.74 16.51 6.11
N ARG A 144 5.47 15.43 5.75
CA ARG A 144 5.85 15.11 4.37
C ARG A 144 4.91 14.13 3.66
N VAL A 145 3.83 13.71 4.34
CA VAL A 145 2.85 12.77 3.77
C VAL A 145 2.17 13.34 2.52
N ALA A 146 2.00 14.67 2.44
CA ALA A 146 1.44 15.33 1.26
C ALA A 146 2.31 15.12 0.00
N GLU A 147 3.63 15.14 0.15
CA GLU A 147 4.59 14.90 -0.95
C GLU A 147 4.46 13.45 -1.47
N LEU A 148 4.28 12.48 -0.57
CA LEU A 148 4.02 11.09 -0.94
C LEU A 148 2.70 10.95 -1.70
N LYS A 149 1.65 11.66 -1.30
CA LYS A 149 0.38 11.65 -2.04
C LYS A 149 0.55 12.24 -3.44
N ALA A 150 1.24 13.37 -3.57
CA ALA A 150 1.52 13.99 -4.86
C ALA A 150 2.34 13.08 -5.78
N LEU A 151 3.36 12.41 -5.24
CA LEU A 151 4.15 11.41 -5.96
C LEU A 151 3.28 10.25 -6.49
N GLY A 152 2.43 9.69 -5.62
CA GLY A 152 1.51 8.61 -5.98
C GLY A 152 0.62 9.02 -7.15
N THR A 153 -0.07 10.16 -7.03
CA THR A 153 -0.92 10.70 -8.10
C THR A 153 -0.18 10.86 -9.42
N ARG A 154 1.00 11.49 -9.41
CA ARG A 154 1.78 11.74 -10.63
C ARG A 154 2.19 10.45 -11.34
N LEU A 155 2.57 9.41 -10.61
CA LEU A 155 3.03 8.15 -11.20
C LEU A 155 1.88 7.28 -11.71
N THR A 156 0.67 7.39 -11.15
CA THR A 156 -0.47 6.58 -11.58
C THR A 156 -1.30 7.20 -12.70
N GLN A 157 -1.17 8.51 -12.95
CA GLN A 157 -1.92 9.24 -13.98
C GLN A 157 -1.63 8.77 -15.41
N THR A 158 -0.45 8.22 -15.69
CA THR A 158 -0.08 7.74 -17.03
C THR A 158 -0.09 6.23 -17.15
N LEU A 159 -0.53 5.53 -16.11
CA LEU A 159 -0.53 4.07 -16.04
C LEU A 159 -1.96 3.54 -16.19
N GLY A 160 -2.17 2.64 -17.16
CA GLY A 160 -3.43 1.90 -17.27
C GLY A 160 -3.61 0.86 -16.14
N PRO A 161 -4.82 0.31 -15.96
CA PRO A 161 -5.05 -0.77 -15.02
C PRO A 161 -4.10 -1.96 -15.25
N LEU A 162 -3.62 -2.59 -14.17
CA LEU A 162 -2.67 -3.70 -14.24
C LEU A 162 -3.40 -5.04 -14.13
N ASP A 163 -3.19 -5.94 -15.08
CA ASP A 163 -3.72 -7.31 -15.01
C ASP A 163 -2.82 -8.21 -14.17
N VAL A 164 -3.19 -8.38 -12.91
CA VAL A 164 -2.41 -9.09 -11.90
C VAL A 164 -2.77 -10.57 -11.85
N ARG A 165 -1.77 -11.44 -11.79
CA ARG A 165 -1.94 -12.89 -11.65
C ARG A 165 -1.15 -13.45 -10.47
N LEU A 166 -1.76 -14.40 -9.77
CA LEU A 166 -1.09 -15.20 -8.75
C LEU A 166 -0.41 -16.40 -9.40
N ARG A 167 0.65 -16.88 -8.75
CA ARG A 167 1.38 -18.10 -9.15
C ARG A 167 1.50 -19.06 -7.98
N GLY A 168 2.69 -19.65 -7.82
CA GLY A 168 3.01 -20.54 -6.73
C GLY A 168 3.29 -19.81 -5.41
N THR A 169 3.11 -20.53 -4.31
CA THR A 169 3.58 -20.10 -2.99
C THR A 169 5.09 -20.26 -2.83
N GLY A 170 5.65 -19.51 -1.88
CA GLY A 170 7.07 -19.55 -1.56
C GLY A 170 7.33 -19.08 -0.12
N TYR A 171 8.61 -19.08 0.25
CA TYR A 171 9.06 -18.69 1.58
C TYR A 171 10.19 -17.67 1.52
N PHE A 172 10.23 -16.75 2.50
CA PHE A 172 11.38 -15.90 2.76
C PHE A 172 11.98 -16.18 4.15
N PRO A 173 13.31 -16.37 4.27
CA PRO A 173 14.22 -16.74 3.17
C PRO A 173 13.80 -18.09 2.54
N ASN A 174 14.29 -18.36 1.32
CA ASN A 174 13.95 -19.58 0.59
C ASN A 174 14.49 -20.85 1.30
N GLU A 175 15.72 -20.74 1.80
CA GLU A 175 16.44 -21.80 2.50
C GLU A 175 16.49 -21.54 4.01
N GLY A 176 16.75 -22.60 4.79
CA GLY A 176 16.79 -22.52 6.24
C GLY A 176 15.42 -22.32 6.89
N SER A 177 15.36 -21.55 7.97
CA SER A 177 14.14 -21.33 8.74
C SER A 177 13.28 -20.23 8.09
N PRO A 178 12.12 -20.58 7.48
CA PRO A 178 11.29 -19.61 6.79
C PRO A 178 10.65 -18.65 7.81
N ARG A 179 10.70 -17.35 7.55
CA ARG A 179 10.06 -16.31 8.36
C ARG A 179 8.71 -15.88 7.80
N VAL A 180 8.55 -15.95 6.48
CA VAL A 180 7.35 -15.51 5.77
C VAL A 180 6.93 -16.59 4.78
N TRP A 181 5.64 -16.89 4.75
CA TRP A 181 4.99 -17.66 3.69
C TRP A 181 4.17 -16.70 2.83
N PHE A 182 4.30 -16.78 1.52
CA PHE A 182 3.67 -15.85 0.58
C PHE A 182 3.21 -16.55 -0.69
N VAL A 183 2.36 -15.87 -1.47
CA VAL A 183 2.06 -16.22 -2.87
C VAL A 183 2.74 -15.22 -3.81
N LYS A 184 3.36 -15.72 -4.88
CA LYS A 184 3.99 -14.89 -5.92
C LYS A 184 2.93 -14.19 -6.75
N VAL A 185 3.25 -12.97 -7.16
CA VAL A 185 2.40 -12.12 -8.00
C VAL A 185 3.19 -11.69 -9.24
N GLU A 186 2.52 -11.64 -10.38
CA GLU A 186 3.07 -11.17 -11.65
C GLU A 186 2.06 -10.22 -12.31
N ALA A 187 2.55 -9.10 -12.86
CA ALA A 187 1.81 -8.24 -13.77
C ALA A 187 2.81 -7.43 -14.60
N GLU A 188 2.48 -7.17 -15.86
CA GLU A 188 3.27 -6.25 -16.70
C GLU A 188 3.22 -4.82 -16.11
N GLY A 189 4.36 -4.14 -16.01
CA GLY A 189 4.44 -2.77 -15.47
C GLY A 189 4.52 -2.69 -13.93
N LEU A 190 4.42 -3.81 -13.21
CA LEU A 190 4.40 -3.82 -11.74
C LEU A 190 5.77 -3.51 -11.13
N ASP A 191 6.81 -4.13 -11.66
CA ASP A 191 8.20 -3.93 -11.25
C ASP A 191 8.66 -2.50 -11.59
N GLU A 192 8.27 -1.99 -12.75
CA GLU A 192 8.52 -0.62 -13.20
C GLU A 192 7.83 0.39 -12.28
N LEU A 193 6.56 0.16 -11.92
CA LEU A 193 5.85 1.01 -10.96
C LEU A 193 6.53 1.01 -9.58
N ALA A 194 6.92 -0.15 -9.06
CA ALA A 194 7.61 -0.26 -7.78
C ALA A 194 8.97 0.46 -7.81
N ALA A 195 9.73 0.32 -8.90
CA ALA A 195 11.00 1.02 -9.09
C ALA A 195 10.81 2.54 -9.20
N ALA A 196 9.81 3.01 -9.95
CA ALA A 196 9.49 4.43 -10.10
C ALA A 196 9.04 5.06 -8.77
N LEU A 197 8.24 4.35 -7.97
CA LEU A 197 7.87 4.78 -6.62
C LEU A 197 9.11 4.90 -5.73
N ARG A 198 9.97 3.89 -5.69
CA ARG A 198 11.20 3.90 -4.89
C ARG A 198 12.10 5.07 -5.29
N ALA A 199 12.37 5.25 -6.59
CA ALA A 199 13.20 6.35 -7.09
C ALA A 199 12.59 7.72 -6.76
N GLY A 200 11.27 7.86 -6.93
CA GLY A 200 10.56 9.10 -6.58
C GLY A 200 10.64 9.44 -5.10
N VAL A 201 10.51 8.44 -4.22
CA VAL A 201 10.67 8.65 -2.77
C VAL A 201 12.11 9.03 -2.41
N GLN A 202 13.10 8.35 -3.01
CA GLN A 202 14.51 8.67 -2.78
C GLN A 202 14.87 10.09 -3.26
N ALA A 203 14.30 10.55 -4.37
CA ALA A 203 14.45 11.93 -4.85
C ALA A 203 13.84 12.97 -3.90
N LEU A 204 12.86 12.58 -3.07
CA LEU A 204 12.35 13.40 -1.98
C LEU A 204 13.29 13.37 -0.74
N GLY A 205 14.38 12.59 -0.76
CA GLY A 205 15.25 12.42 0.40
C GLY A 205 14.60 11.65 1.55
N ILE A 206 13.64 10.77 1.25
CA ILE A 206 13.00 9.89 2.22
C ILE A 206 13.63 8.49 2.11
N GLU A 207 13.95 7.90 3.26
CA GLU A 207 14.54 6.56 3.33
C GLU A 207 13.55 5.48 2.86
N THR A 208 14.06 4.55 2.05
CA THR A 208 13.32 3.38 1.54
C THR A 208 14.02 2.10 1.92
N GLU A 209 13.27 1.00 1.99
CA GLU A 209 13.88 -0.34 2.10
C GLU A 209 14.76 -0.68 0.87
N GLU A 210 15.97 -1.16 1.13
CA GLU A 210 17.01 -1.48 0.12
C GLU A 210 16.84 -2.87 -0.53
N LEU A 211 15.86 -3.67 -0.11
CA LEU A 211 15.67 -5.01 -0.66
C LEU A 211 15.15 -4.97 -2.11
N SER A 212 15.67 -5.88 -2.94
CA SER A 212 15.15 -6.08 -4.29
C SER A 212 13.65 -6.35 -4.25
N PHE A 213 12.91 -5.66 -5.10
CA PHE A 213 11.47 -5.84 -5.20
C PHE A 213 11.16 -7.26 -5.69
N LYS A 214 10.23 -7.92 -5.00
CA LYS A 214 9.70 -9.23 -5.36
C LYS A 214 8.19 -9.16 -5.13
N ALA A 215 7.40 -9.08 -6.19
CA ALA A 215 5.95 -8.97 -6.06
C ALA A 215 5.36 -10.22 -5.36
N HIS A 216 4.76 -10.01 -4.19
CA HIS A 216 4.16 -11.08 -3.40
C HIS A 216 3.04 -10.57 -2.50
N ILE A 217 2.15 -11.49 -2.11
CA ILE A 217 1.18 -11.27 -1.02
C ILE A 217 1.62 -12.14 0.16
N THR A 218 1.91 -11.51 1.30
CA THR A 218 2.29 -12.24 2.52
C THR A 218 1.07 -12.94 3.12
N LEU A 219 1.12 -14.27 3.24
CA LEU A 219 0.04 -15.10 3.77
C LEU A 219 0.22 -15.41 5.26
N ALA A 220 1.44 -15.64 5.73
CA ALA A 220 1.69 -15.88 7.14
C ALA A 220 3.13 -15.53 7.52
N ARG A 221 3.34 -15.24 8.81
CA ARG A 221 4.67 -15.01 9.40
C ARG A 221 4.93 -16.01 10.51
N LYS A 222 6.07 -16.67 10.50
CA LYS A 222 6.45 -17.67 11.51
C LYS A 222 6.79 -16.98 12.83
N LYS A 223 6.24 -17.48 13.94
CA LYS A 223 6.50 -16.99 15.31
C LYS A 223 7.23 -17.98 16.21
N GLY A 224 7.31 -19.24 15.78
CA GLY A 224 8.02 -20.31 16.47
C GLY A 224 8.14 -21.53 15.55
N PRO A 225 8.48 -22.73 16.06
CA PRO A 225 8.52 -23.94 15.24
C PRO A 225 7.19 -24.16 14.51
N ALA A 226 7.28 -24.35 13.19
CA ALA A 226 6.14 -24.57 12.32
C ALA A 226 6.62 -25.24 11.03
N PRO A 227 5.95 -26.31 10.56
CA PRO A 227 6.30 -26.99 9.33
C PRO A 227 6.01 -26.12 8.10
N ARG A 228 6.74 -26.38 7.01
CA ARG A 228 6.42 -25.85 5.68
C ARG A 228 5.21 -26.59 5.11
N LEU A 229 4.46 -25.90 4.27
CA LEU A 229 3.46 -26.50 3.39
C LEU A 229 4.13 -26.88 2.06
N PRO A 230 3.61 -27.91 1.37
CA PRO A 230 3.97 -28.15 -0.02
C PRO A 230 3.60 -26.92 -0.87
N PRO A 231 4.30 -26.68 -1.99
CA PRO A 231 3.95 -25.60 -2.92
C PRO A 231 2.48 -25.69 -3.34
N LEU A 232 1.79 -24.55 -3.30
CA LEU A 232 0.41 -24.41 -3.78
C LEU A 232 0.42 -23.50 -5.00
N LEU A 233 -0.33 -23.88 -6.03
CA LEU A 233 -0.53 -23.06 -7.22
C LEU A 233 -1.91 -22.41 -7.16
N PHE A 234 -1.97 -21.15 -7.59
CA PHE A 234 -3.21 -20.41 -7.74
C PHE A 234 -3.33 -19.95 -9.18
N ASP A 235 -4.46 -20.24 -9.82
CA ASP A 235 -4.85 -19.63 -11.09
C ASP A 235 -5.92 -18.57 -10.82
N LEU A 236 -5.50 -17.54 -10.10
CA LEU A 236 -6.33 -16.42 -9.69
C LEU A 236 -5.68 -15.13 -10.17
N GLY A 237 -6.49 -14.12 -10.44
CA GLY A 237 -6.00 -12.82 -10.84
C GLY A 237 -7.07 -11.76 -10.67
N TRP A 238 -6.66 -10.50 -10.82
CA TRP A 238 -7.57 -9.37 -10.83
C TRP A 238 -6.94 -8.22 -11.61
N THR A 239 -7.79 -7.32 -12.11
CA THR A 239 -7.33 -6.05 -12.67
C THR A 239 -7.23 -5.02 -11.55
N ALA A 240 -6.00 -4.64 -11.19
CA ALA A 240 -5.75 -3.57 -10.23
C ALA A 240 -6.03 -2.22 -10.90
N GLY A 241 -7.01 -1.48 -10.41
CA GLY A 241 -7.37 -0.15 -10.93
C GLY A 241 -6.65 1.02 -10.26
N GLY A 242 -5.72 0.75 -9.34
CA GLY A 242 -4.98 1.78 -8.63
C GLY A 242 -4.08 1.24 -7.53
N ALA A 243 -3.28 2.15 -6.97
CA ALA A 243 -2.44 1.92 -5.80
C ALA A 243 -2.95 2.73 -4.60
N THR A 244 -2.53 2.34 -3.40
CA THR A 244 -2.86 3.04 -2.16
C THR A 244 -1.59 3.39 -1.39
N LEU A 245 -1.66 4.47 -0.60
CA LEU A 245 -0.68 4.77 0.44
C LEU A 245 -1.28 4.37 1.78
N GLN A 246 -0.60 3.48 2.49
CA GLN A 246 -1.03 2.94 3.77
C GLN A 246 -0.09 3.43 4.88
N ARG A 247 -0.64 3.72 6.05
CA ARG A 247 0.10 3.96 7.29
C ARG A 247 -0.01 2.72 8.19
N SER A 248 1.11 2.24 8.70
CA SER A 248 1.17 1.08 9.59
C SER A 248 1.30 1.51 11.05
N HIS A 249 0.27 1.22 11.85
CA HIS A 249 0.26 1.40 13.30
C HIS A 249 0.64 0.09 13.99
N LEU A 250 1.76 0.05 14.72
CA LEU A 250 2.18 -1.16 15.42
C LEU A 250 1.41 -1.30 16.73
N GLN A 251 0.61 -2.36 16.85
CA GLN A 251 -0.10 -2.71 18.08
C GLN A 251 0.42 -4.04 18.65
N LYS A 252 0.02 -4.36 19.89
CA LYS A 252 0.37 -5.63 20.57
C LYS A 252 -0.12 -6.85 19.77
N THR A 253 -1.33 -6.77 19.23
CA THR A 253 -1.93 -7.78 18.36
C THR A 253 -1.29 -7.80 16.97
N GLY A 254 -0.55 -6.76 16.58
CA GLY A 254 0.24 -6.59 15.37
C GLY A 254 -0.10 -5.33 14.58
N PRO A 255 0.27 -5.24 13.30
CA PRO A 255 0.06 -4.01 12.54
C PRO A 255 -1.41 -3.80 12.19
N VAL A 256 -1.90 -2.58 12.36
CA VAL A 256 -3.18 -2.10 11.80
C VAL A 256 -2.86 -1.08 10.73
N TYR A 257 -3.50 -1.23 9.57
CA TYR A 257 -3.27 -0.36 8.42
C TYR A 257 -4.38 0.68 8.30
N GLU A 258 -3.97 1.92 8.10
CA GLU A 258 -4.83 3.04 7.81
C GLU A 258 -4.53 3.50 6.38
N GLN A 259 -5.55 3.51 5.51
CA GLN A 259 -5.40 4.04 4.17
C GLN A 259 -5.39 5.57 4.21
N VAL A 260 -4.25 6.17 3.86
CA VAL A 260 -4.09 7.63 3.86
C VAL A 260 -4.18 8.24 2.45
N GLY A 261 -4.10 7.43 1.39
CA GLY A 261 -4.24 7.89 0.01
C GLY A 261 -4.62 6.78 -0.97
N THR A 262 -5.23 7.16 -2.08
CA THR A 262 -5.61 6.27 -3.19
C THR A 262 -5.34 6.95 -4.51
N PHE A 263 -4.72 6.23 -5.43
CA PHE A 263 -4.25 6.75 -6.71
C PHE A 263 -4.75 5.81 -7.81
N ARG A 264 -5.72 6.28 -8.61
CA ARG A 264 -6.28 5.48 -9.70
C ARG A 264 -5.30 5.42 -10.86
N PHE A 265 -5.23 4.26 -11.48
CA PHE A 265 -4.59 4.06 -12.78
C PHE A 265 -5.53 4.61 -13.86
N GLN A 266 -5.05 5.55 -14.65
CA GLN A 266 -5.79 6.12 -15.77
C GLN A 266 -5.23 5.53 -17.06
N ALA A 267 -6.09 4.85 -17.83
CA ALA A 267 -5.76 4.56 -19.21
C ALA A 267 -5.47 5.90 -19.93
N PRO A 268 -4.47 5.97 -20.82
CA PRO A 268 -4.31 7.14 -21.66
C PRO A 268 -5.64 7.40 -22.35
N ALA A 269 -6.15 8.63 -22.22
CA ALA A 269 -7.39 9.01 -22.88
C ALA A 269 -7.26 8.68 -24.36
N GLN A 270 -8.00 7.68 -24.83
CA GLN A 270 -8.18 7.49 -26.25
C GLN A 270 -8.78 8.80 -26.74
N SER A 271 -8.02 9.53 -27.58
CA SER A 271 -8.51 10.72 -28.24
C SER A 271 -9.82 10.35 -28.91
N GLN A 272 -10.92 10.82 -28.34
CA GLN A 272 -12.24 10.67 -28.94
C GLN A 272 -12.10 11.30 -30.33
N PRO A 273 -12.38 10.59 -31.44
CA PRO A 273 -12.34 11.22 -32.75
C PRO A 273 -13.33 12.37 -32.69
N ALA A 274 -12.83 13.60 -32.88
CA ALA A 274 -13.65 14.79 -32.98
C ALA A 274 -14.78 14.49 -33.96
N ALA A 275 -16.02 14.66 -33.52
CA ALA A 275 -17.16 14.61 -34.41
C ALA A 275 -16.87 15.52 -35.61
N PRO A 276 -17.11 15.08 -36.85
CA PRO A 276 -16.85 15.93 -38.01
C PRO A 276 -17.64 17.23 -37.86
N PRO A 277 -17.04 18.39 -38.18
CA PRO A 277 -17.76 19.66 -38.16
C PRO A 277 -18.97 19.54 -39.09
N GLY A 278 -20.13 19.93 -38.58
CA GLY A 278 -21.39 19.85 -39.29
C GLY A 278 -21.29 20.51 -40.66
N GLU A 279 -21.77 19.81 -41.68
CA GLU A 279 -21.92 20.36 -43.01
C GLU A 279 -22.88 21.56 -42.95
N ASP A 280 -22.32 22.71 -43.29
CA ASP A 280 -23.04 23.93 -43.68
C ASP A 280 -24.14 23.56 -44.69
N SER A 281 -25.39 23.74 -44.29
CA SER A 281 -26.49 23.94 -45.24
C SER A 281 -26.66 25.44 -45.44
N PRO A 282 -26.55 25.97 -46.67
CA PRO A 282 -26.70 27.39 -46.92
C PRO A 282 -28.18 27.83 -46.87
N HIS A 283 -28.34 29.06 -46.41
CA HIS A 283 -29.51 29.93 -46.44
C HIS A 283 -30.54 29.68 -47.56
N SER A 284 -31.82 29.79 -47.22
CA SER A 284 -32.69 30.76 -47.91
C SER A 284 -33.83 31.28 -47.03
N THR A 285 -34.06 32.58 -47.18
CA THR A 285 -34.85 33.53 -46.40
C THR A 285 -36.34 33.55 -46.78
N HIS A 286 -37.20 33.62 -45.75
CA HIS A 286 -38.28 34.64 -45.55
C HIS A 286 -39.23 35.03 -46.70
N HIS A 287 -40.55 34.70 -46.62
CA HIS A 287 -41.69 35.62 -46.35
C HIS A 287 -43.06 34.89 -46.40
N PRO A 288 -44.12 35.39 -45.72
CA PRO A 288 -45.48 34.84 -45.69
C PRO A 288 -46.45 35.57 -46.65
N ASP A 289 -47.52 34.90 -47.12
CA ASP A 289 -48.90 35.41 -47.04
C ASP A 289 -49.95 34.50 -47.71
N ALA A 290 -51.15 34.56 -47.13
CA ALA A 290 -52.50 34.27 -47.62
C ALA A 290 -52.74 33.33 -48.83
N ASN A 291 -53.57 32.29 -48.65
CA ASN A 291 -55.01 32.34 -48.99
C ASN A 291 -55.68 30.97 -48.76
N SER A 292 -56.79 30.95 -48.02
CA SER A 292 -57.79 29.86 -47.98
C SER A 292 -58.81 30.11 -49.11
N PRO A 293 -59.52 29.11 -49.67
CA PRO A 293 -60.59 28.46 -48.90
C PRO A 293 -60.88 26.98 -49.19
N SER A 294 -61.51 26.37 -48.18
CA SER A 294 -62.35 25.15 -48.19
C SER A 294 -63.48 25.23 -49.25
N PRO A 295 -64.20 24.14 -49.66
CA PRO A 295 -65.10 23.44 -48.73
C PRO A 295 -65.37 21.92 -48.94
N ALA A 296 -65.61 21.23 -47.81
CA ALA A 296 -66.75 20.33 -47.51
C ALA A 296 -66.88 18.92 -48.19
N PRO A 297 -67.73 18.01 -47.65
CA PRO A 297 -67.90 17.64 -46.24
C PRO A 297 -68.21 16.13 -45.95
N SER A 298 -68.26 15.80 -44.64
CA SER A 298 -69.20 14.84 -43.98
C SER A 298 -68.85 13.33 -43.90
N PRO A 299 -69.43 12.57 -42.93
CA PRO A 299 -69.51 12.82 -41.48
C PRO A 299 -69.39 11.53 -40.60
N GLU A 300 -69.55 11.71 -39.28
CA GLU A 300 -70.03 10.72 -38.27
C GLU A 300 -69.08 9.57 -37.83
N ALA A 301 -68.99 9.15 -36.55
CA ALA A 301 -69.62 9.54 -35.29
C ALA A 301 -68.91 8.85 -34.08
N GLN A 302 -69.14 9.42 -32.90
CA GLN A 302 -69.35 8.76 -31.58
C GLN A 302 -68.17 8.23 -30.73
N GLU A 303 -67.87 9.04 -29.70
CA GLU A 303 -67.68 8.67 -28.26
C GLU A 303 -68.90 7.94 -27.64
N PRO A 304 -68.96 7.57 -26.33
CA PRO A 304 -68.03 7.77 -25.19
C PRO A 304 -67.66 6.42 -24.50
N SER A 305 -66.88 6.28 -23.42
CA SER A 305 -66.74 7.06 -22.18
C SER A 305 -65.48 6.66 -21.41
#